data_AF-A0A0M1JUW4-F1
#
_entry.id   AF-A0A0M1JUW4-F1
#
_cell.length_a   1.000
_cell.length_b   1.000
_cell.length_c   1.000
_cell.angle_alpha   90.00
_cell.angle_beta   90.00
_cell.angle_gamma   90.00
#
_symmetry.space_group_name_H-M   'P 1'
#
loop_
_entity.id
_entity.type
_entity.pdbx_description
1 polymer ?
#
loop_
_entity_poly.entity_id
_entity_poly.type
_entity_poly.pdbx_seq_one_letter_code
_entity_poly.pdbx_strand_id
1 'polypeptide(L)'
;MSGIRFFDVNDFRIPPDSPLVKYFNLQPGSYYATWQPSSETLSLKKHLARKGITLNITLDQLMIILMLVKSNRDKFSSEELKILESIKRKGTKTINDYQSHHIIPIGVCKKSKLVVEAIKFGFDENAPPNRLYLPVTFHNGSHPGYSNFVEDLLEEEWAYLVTDNMENNREVIMNKIYEIIAHFKNELREKSLEGMCTINQIF
;
A
#
# COMPACT_ATOMS: atom_id res chain seq x y z
N MET A 1 -21.69 -26.85 10.56
CA MET A 1 -21.76 -25.98 9.36
C MET A 1 -21.77 -24.54 9.83
N SER A 2 -20.71 -23.77 9.62
CA SER A 2 -20.73 -22.31 9.88
C SER A 2 -19.84 -21.61 8.85
N GLY A 3 -20.35 -21.52 7.63
CA GLY A 3 -19.63 -20.96 6.49
C GLY A 3 -20.31 -19.71 5.96
N ILE A 4 -20.58 -18.72 6.81
CA ILE A 4 -20.96 -17.38 6.33
C ILE A 4 -19.67 -16.57 6.31
N ARG A 5 -19.02 -16.50 5.14
CA ARG A 5 -17.79 -15.73 4.97
C ARG A 5 -18.13 -14.24 4.81
N PHE A 6 -17.83 -13.55 5.90
CA PHE A 6 -17.40 -12.18 6.11
C PHE A 6 -16.99 -11.40 4.85
N PHE A 7 -17.56 -10.20 4.74
CA PHE A 7 -17.00 -9.11 3.97
C PHE A 7 -15.63 -8.76 4.60
N ASP A 8 -14.55 -9.28 4.02
CA ASP A 8 -13.17 -9.06 4.47
C ASP A 8 -12.44 -8.27 3.38
N VAL A 9 -12.48 -6.94 3.52
CA VAL A 9 -11.75 -6.04 2.63
C VAL A 9 -10.45 -5.71 3.33
N ASN A 10 -9.37 -6.33 2.83
CA ASN A 10 -7.99 -6.07 3.25
C ASN A 10 -7.48 -4.65 2.88
N ASP A 11 -8.36 -3.78 2.36
CA ASP A 11 -8.07 -2.43 1.88
C ASP A 11 -9.28 -1.49 2.09
N PHE A 12 -9.81 -1.44 3.32
CA PHE A 12 -10.87 -0.48 3.69
C PHE A 12 -10.22 0.87 3.99
N ARG A 13 -10.09 1.72 2.96
CA ARG A 13 -9.39 3.00 3.07
C ARG A 13 -10.35 4.18 3.21
N ILE A 14 -10.24 4.91 4.30
CA ILE A 14 -11.02 6.13 4.57
C ILE A 14 -10.21 7.35 4.10
N PRO A 15 -10.67 8.08 3.06
CA PRO A 15 -10.05 9.33 2.62
C PRO A 15 -10.04 10.41 3.73
N PRO A 16 -9.06 11.33 3.75
CA PRO A 16 -9.01 12.44 4.72
C PRO A 16 -10.24 13.36 4.71
N ASP A 17 -10.80 13.56 3.53
CA ASP A 17 -11.99 14.37 3.26
C ASP A 17 -13.30 13.56 3.34
N SER A 18 -13.22 12.28 3.68
CA SER A 18 -14.40 11.42 3.76
C SER A 18 -15.36 11.90 4.85
N PRO A 19 -16.67 11.98 4.57
CA PRO A 19 -17.67 12.25 5.61
C PRO A 19 -17.58 11.28 6.79
N LEU A 20 -17.08 10.06 6.57
CA LEU A 20 -16.88 9.03 7.58
C LEU A 20 -15.95 9.48 8.73
N VAL A 21 -14.96 10.31 8.42
CA VAL A 21 -14.03 10.87 9.42
C VAL A 21 -14.80 11.67 10.46
N LYS A 22 -15.72 12.51 10.01
CA LYS A 22 -16.53 13.37 10.90
C LYS A 22 -17.67 12.61 11.56
N TYR A 23 -18.42 11.81 10.82
CA TYR A 23 -19.62 11.13 11.33
C TYR A 23 -19.29 10.03 12.35
N PHE A 24 -18.21 9.29 12.13
CA PHE A 24 -17.83 8.16 12.98
C PHE A 24 -16.58 8.43 13.82
N ASN A 25 -16.05 9.67 13.78
CA ASN A 25 -14.80 10.06 14.44
C ASN A 25 -13.63 9.12 14.08
N LEU A 26 -13.57 8.71 12.81
CA LEU A 26 -12.55 7.79 12.30
C LEU A 26 -11.34 8.59 11.84
N GLN A 27 -10.15 8.06 12.10
CA GLN A 27 -8.94 8.64 11.52
C GLN A 27 -8.83 8.26 10.04
N PRO A 28 -8.35 9.13 9.15
CA PRO A 28 -8.04 8.76 7.77
C PRO A 28 -7.03 7.60 7.69
N GLY A 29 -7.07 6.84 6.59
CA GLY A 29 -6.12 5.77 6.28
C GLY A 29 -6.76 4.38 6.17
N SER A 30 -5.92 3.35 6.20
CA SER A 30 -6.29 1.96 5.90
C SER A 30 -6.71 1.16 7.15
N TYR A 31 -7.79 0.40 7.01
CA TYR A 31 -8.38 -0.46 8.03
C TYR A 31 -8.58 -1.88 7.51
N TYR A 32 -8.47 -2.84 8.42
CA TYR A 32 -9.15 -4.12 8.27
C TYR A 32 -10.61 -3.96 8.69
N ALA A 33 -11.53 -4.32 7.80
CA ALA A 33 -12.96 -4.23 8.04
C ALA A 33 -13.60 -5.62 8.07
N THR A 34 -14.40 -5.89 9.10
CA THR A 34 -15.19 -7.12 9.20
C THR A 34 -16.63 -6.77 9.55
N TRP A 35 -17.56 -7.17 8.69
CA TRP A 35 -19.00 -7.00 8.90
C TRP A 35 -19.65 -8.28 9.42
N GLN A 36 -20.45 -8.16 10.48
CA GLN A 36 -21.25 -9.24 11.04
C GLN A 36 -22.75 -8.93 10.88
N PRO A 37 -23.43 -9.53 9.87
CA PRO A 37 -24.83 -9.24 9.58
C PRO A 37 -25.78 -9.57 10.73
N SER A 38 -25.50 -10.64 11.49
CA SER A 38 -26.39 -11.11 12.57
C SER A 38 -26.50 -10.13 13.74
N SER A 39 -25.48 -9.32 13.95
CA SER A 39 -25.40 -8.34 15.05
C SER A 39 -25.38 -6.91 14.55
N GLU A 40 -25.52 -6.72 13.23
CA GLU A 40 -25.42 -5.43 12.57
C GLU A 40 -24.16 -4.64 12.98
N THR A 41 -23.02 -5.34 13.03
CA THR A 41 -21.77 -4.80 13.58
C THR A 41 -20.65 -4.73 12.56
N LEU A 42 -20.09 -3.54 12.33
CA LEU A 42 -18.88 -3.31 11.55
C LEU A 42 -17.70 -3.10 12.49
N SER A 43 -16.72 -4.00 12.42
CA SER A 43 -15.46 -3.87 13.15
C SER A 43 -14.37 -3.34 12.23
N LEU A 44 -13.75 -2.24 12.62
CA LEU A 44 -12.66 -1.57 11.91
C LEU A 44 -11.39 -1.62 12.76
N LYS A 45 -10.30 -2.16 12.21
CA LYS A 45 -9.00 -2.16 12.89
C LYS A 45 -7.96 -1.47 12.02
N LYS A 46 -7.50 -0.29 12.45
CA LYS A 46 -6.43 0.43 11.74
C LYS A 46 -5.15 -0.40 11.79
N HIS A 47 -4.38 -0.39 10.71
CA HIS A 47 -3.04 -0.98 10.72
C HIS A 47 -2.22 -0.37 11.87
N LEU A 48 -1.51 -1.22 12.64
CA LEU A 48 -0.68 -0.86 13.81
C LEU A 48 -1.44 -0.40 15.08
N ALA A 49 -2.77 -0.18 15.02
CA ALA A 49 -3.54 0.13 16.21
C ALA A 49 -3.83 -1.11 17.06
N ARG A 50 -3.59 -1.02 18.38
CA ARG A 50 -3.92 -2.08 19.34
C ARG A 50 -5.42 -2.24 19.55
N LYS A 51 -6.19 -1.15 19.41
CA LYS A 51 -7.64 -1.14 19.59
C LYS A 51 -8.35 -0.96 18.25
N GLY A 52 -9.35 -1.79 18.00
CA GLY A 52 -10.31 -1.61 16.92
C GLY A 52 -11.45 -0.70 17.34
N ILE A 53 -12.22 -0.24 16.36
CA ILE A 53 -13.45 0.52 16.50
C ILE A 53 -14.58 -0.41 16.06
N THR A 54 -15.66 -0.42 16.82
CA THR A 54 -16.85 -1.21 16.52
C THR A 54 -18.02 -0.26 16.33
N LEU A 55 -18.67 -0.35 15.19
CA LEU A 55 -19.81 0.47 14.82
C LEU A 55 -21.05 -0.42 14.69
N ASN A 56 -22.15 -0.02 15.33
CA ASN A 56 -23.45 -0.61 15.09
C ASN A 56 -24.09 0.17 13.93
N ILE A 57 -24.20 -0.46 12.77
CA ILE A 57 -24.69 0.16 11.54
C ILE A 57 -25.68 -0.80 10.89
N THR A 58 -26.69 -0.33 10.17
CA THR A 58 -27.56 -1.23 9.40
C THR A 58 -26.89 -1.69 8.10
N LEU A 59 -27.50 -2.64 7.39
CA LEU A 59 -27.03 -3.04 6.05
C LEU A 59 -27.01 -1.85 5.06
N ASP A 60 -28.03 -1.00 5.08
CA ASP A 60 -28.09 0.18 4.20
C ASP A 60 -26.98 1.19 4.53
N GLN A 61 -26.70 1.39 5.82
CA GLN A 61 -25.58 2.23 6.27
C GLN A 61 -24.24 1.62 5.86
N LEU A 62 -24.08 0.30 5.95
CA LEU A 62 -22.89 -0.38 5.43
C LEU A 62 -22.72 -0.10 3.94
N MET A 63 -23.77 -0.20 3.13
CA MET A 63 -23.68 0.07 1.69
C MET A 63 -23.24 1.51 1.41
N ILE A 64 -23.80 2.49 2.12
CA ILE A 64 -23.38 3.89 2.02
C ILE A 64 -21.90 4.04 2.42
N ILE A 65 -21.50 3.43 3.53
CA ILE A 65 -20.11 3.45 3.98
C ILE A 65 -19.22 2.88 2.88
N LEU A 66 -19.53 1.72 2.31
CA LEU A 66 -18.75 1.08 1.25
C LEU A 66 -18.66 1.93 -0.02
N MET A 67 -19.69 2.72 -0.34
CA MET A 67 -19.63 3.69 -1.44
C MET A 67 -18.72 4.89 -1.13
N LEU A 68 -18.59 5.25 0.14
CA LEU A 68 -17.74 6.35 0.61
C LEU A 68 -16.30 5.92 0.90
N VAL A 69 -16.05 4.62 1.02
CA VAL A 69 -14.72 4.04 1.15
C VAL A 69 -14.18 3.80 -0.25
N LYS A 70 -12.98 4.25 -0.55
CA LYS A 70 -12.36 3.91 -1.84
C LYS A 70 -11.82 2.49 -1.75
N SER A 71 -12.44 1.55 -2.46
CA SER A 71 -11.78 0.29 -2.80
C SER A 71 -10.59 0.61 -3.68
N ASN A 72 -9.41 0.07 -3.33
CA ASN A 72 -8.24 0.18 -4.19
C ASN A 72 -8.48 -0.41 -5.59
N ARG A 73 -9.49 -1.25 -5.81
CA ARG A 73 -9.83 -1.76 -7.14
C ARG A 73 -10.63 -0.77 -7.98
N ASP A 74 -11.46 0.05 -7.36
CA ASP A 74 -12.38 0.95 -8.07
C ASP A 74 -11.66 2.17 -8.66
N LYS A 75 -10.42 2.43 -8.21
CA LYS A 75 -9.57 3.46 -8.83
C LYS A 75 -8.96 3.03 -10.17
N PHE A 76 -8.91 1.73 -10.50
CA PHE A 76 -8.22 1.23 -11.70
C PHE A 76 -9.17 0.91 -12.86
N SER A 77 -8.77 1.28 -14.07
CA SER A 77 -9.41 0.89 -15.31
C SER A 77 -9.18 -0.60 -15.61
N SER A 78 -9.97 -1.17 -16.52
CA SER A 78 -9.80 -2.56 -16.96
C SER A 78 -8.42 -2.85 -17.55
N GLU A 79 -7.76 -1.88 -18.17
CA GLU A 79 -6.40 -2.02 -18.67
C GLU A 79 -5.38 -2.07 -17.52
N GLU A 80 -5.54 -1.18 -16.54
CA GLU A 80 -4.69 -1.13 -15.36
C GLU A 80 -4.84 -2.40 -14.51
N LEU A 81 -6.04 -2.96 -14.40
CA LEU A 81 -6.26 -4.25 -13.72
C LEU A 81 -5.45 -5.39 -14.35
N LYS A 82 -5.29 -5.42 -15.68
CA LYS A 82 -4.44 -6.41 -16.36
C LYS A 82 -2.96 -6.22 -16.02
N ILE A 83 -2.51 -4.97 -15.92
CA ILE A 83 -1.14 -4.66 -15.46
C ILE A 83 -0.94 -5.19 -14.04
N LEU A 84 -1.89 -4.92 -13.13
CA LEU A 84 -1.83 -5.37 -11.74
C LEU A 84 -1.81 -6.90 -11.60
N GLU A 85 -2.54 -7.61 -12.45
CA GLU A 85 -2.51 -9.09 -12.52
C GLU A 85 -1.17 -9.64 -13.02
N SER A 86 -0.47 -8.88 -13.88
CA SER A 86 0.86 -9.25 -14.37
C SER A 86 1.96 -9.12 -13.31
N ILE A 87 1.78 -8.23 -12.33
CA ILE A 87 2.74 -7.99 -11.24
C ILE A 87 2.86 -9.25 -10.39
N LYS A 88 4.03 -9.88 -10.43
CA LYS A 88 4.34 -11.09 -9.67
C LYS A 88 5.73 -10.96 -9.08
N ARG A 89 5.85 -11.32 -7.80
CA ARG A 89 7.16 -11.38 -7.15
C ARG A 89 7.98 -12.47 -7.84
N LYS A 90 9.10 -12.07 -8.46
CA LYS A 90 10.14 -13.03 -8.87
C LYS A 90 10.96 -13.40 -7.64
N GLY A 91 11.30 -14.69 -7.50
CA GLY A 91 12.04 -15.21 -6.35
C GLY A 91 13.33 -14.42 -6.10
N THR A 92 13.66 -14.21 -4.82
CA THR A 92 14.91 -13.58 -4.40
C THR A 92 15.89 -14.67 -3.99
N LYS A 93 17.10 -14.66 -4.57
CA LYS A 93 18.19 -15.55 -4.15
C LYS A 93 18.96 -14.89 -3.02
N THR A 94 19.26 -15.65 -1.98
CA THR A 94 20.21 -15.26 -0.94
C THR A 94 21.62 -15.62 -1.40
N ILE A 95 22.56 -14.69 -1.30
CA ILE A 95 23.97 -14.88 -1.64
C ILE A 95 24.79 -14.29 -0.49
N ASN A 96 25.62 -15.11 0.16
CA ASN A 96 26.54 -14.69 1.24
C ASN A 96 25.86 -13.88 2.36
N ASP A 97 24.71 -14.33 2.87
CA ASP A 97 23.90 -13.62 3.87
C ASP A 97 23.34 -12.26 3.43
N TYR A 98 23.30 -11.99 2.11
CA TYR A 98 22.56 -10.88 1.53
C TYR A 98 21.38 -11.38 0.72
N GLN A 99 20.27 -10.66 0.79
CA GLN A 99 19.08 -10.91 0.00
C GLN A 99 18.71 -9.64 -0.77
N SER A 100 18.17 -9.81 -1.99
CA SER A 100 17.60 -8.70 -2.75
C SER A 100 16.30 -8.25 -2.08
N HIS A 101 16.28 -7.00 -1.60
CA HIS A 101 15.09 -6.29 -1.14
C HIS A 101 14.43 -5.53 -2.28
N HIS A 102 13.10 -5.58 -2.36
CA HIS A 102 12.33 -4.72 -3.25
C HIS A 102 12.08 -3.39 -2.55
N ILE A 103 12.59 -2.30 -3.10
CA ILE A 103 12.45 -0.97 -2.53
C ILE A 103 10.99 -0.57 -2.49
N ILE A 104 10.30 -0.56 -3.62
CA ILE A 104 8.83 -0.55 -3.65
C ILE A 104 8.38 -2.00 -3.51
N PRO A 105 7.74 -2.39 -2.39
CA PRO A 105 7.32 -3.77 -2.20
C PRO A 105 6.30 -4.16 -3.26
N ILE A 106 6.38 -5.40 -3.76
CA ILE A 106 5.44 -5.92 -4.77
C ILE A 106 3.97 -5.77 -4.36
N GLY A 107 3.67 -5.89 -3.06
CA GLY A 107 2.32 -5.66 -2.54
C GLY A 107 1.85 -4.21 -2.72
N VAL A 108 2.76 -3.24 -2.59
CA VAL A 108 2.49 -1.81 -2.81
C VAL A 108 2.41 -1.48 -4.30
N CYS A 109 3.25 -2.11 -5.14
CA CYS A 109 3.13 -1.98 -6.60
C CYS A 109 1.72 -2.33 -7.09
N LYS A 110 1.04 -3.28 -6.44
CA LYS A 110 -0.33 -3.70 -6.77
C LYS A 110 -1.43 -2.72 -6.34
N LYS A 111 -1.07 -1.64 -5.65
CA LYS A 111 -2.01 -0.66 -5.10
C LYS A 111 -1.76 0.76 -5.60
N SER A 112 -0.62 1.03 -6.22
CA SER A 112 -0.21 2.38 -6.60
C SER A 112 -0.54 2.71 -8.06
N LYS A 113 -1.26 3.82 -8.28
CA LYS A 113 -1.51 4.39 -9.61
C LYS A 113 -0.23 4.85 -10.29
N LEU A 114 0.63 5.52 -9.54
CA LEU A 114 1.93 5.97 -10.04
C LEU A 114 2.79 4.81 -10.55
N VAL A 115 2.82 3.69 -9.82
CA VAL A 115 3.55 2.49 -10.27
C VAL A 115 2.91 1.89 -11.52
N VAL A 116 1.58 1.81 -11.60
CA VAL A 116 0.90 1.29 -12.78
C VAL A 116 1.21 2.12 -14.03
N GLU A 117 1.17 3.46 -13.94
CA GLU A 117 1.54 4.29 -15.08
C GLU A 117 3.03 4.19 -15.43
N ALA A 118 3.91 4.10 -14.44
CA ALA A 118 5.31 3.87 -14.70
C ALA A 118 5.55 2.54 -15.43
N ILE A 119 4.81 1.48 -15.10
CA ILE A 119 4.89 0.19 -15.80
C ILE A 119 4.48 0.36 -17.28
N LYS A 120 3.43 1.13 -17.58
CA LYS A 120 3.06 1.45 -18.98
C LYS A 120 4.20 2.14 -19.73
N PHE A 121 5.03 2.92 -19.03
CA PHE A 121 6.20 3.60 -19.59
C PHE A 121 7.51 2.81 -19.59
N GLY A 122 7.48 1.56 -19.11
CA GLY A 122 8.61 0.63 -19.16
C GLY A 122 9.34 0.42 -17.83
N PHE A 123 8.78 0.87 -16.71
CA PHE A 123 9.26 0.45 -15.39
C PHE A 123 8.98 -1.06 -15.17
N ASP A 124 9.97 -1.79 -14.67
CA ASP A 124 9.82 -3.18 -14.24
C ASP A 124 10.05 -3.25 -12.72
N GLU A 125 9.01 -3.63 -11.99
CA GLU A 125 9.01 -3.70 -10.53
C GLU A 125 9.99 -4.75 -9.99
N ASN A 126 10.44 -5.67 -10.84
CA ASN A 126 11.44 -6.67 -10.56
C ASN A 126 12.83 -6.30 -11.09
N ALA A 127 13.02 -5.16 -11.76
CA ALA A 127 14.32 -4.78 -12.30
C ALA A 127 15.30 -4.30 -11.22
N PRO A 128 16.63 -4.33 -11.50
CA PRO A 128 17.65 -3.86 -10.58
C PRO A 128 17.43 -2.47 -9.96
N PRO A 129 16.82 -1.48 -10.65
CA PRO A 129 16.51 -0.19 -10.04
C PRO A 129 15.62 -0.31 -8.80
N ASN A 130 14.59 -1.16 -8.82
CA ASN A 130 13.72 -1.36 -7.65
C ASN A 130 14.28 -2.35 -6.61
N ARG A 131 15.58 -2.69 -6.71
CA ARG A 131 16.23 -3.67 -5.83
C ARG A 131 17.43 -3.09 -5.10
N LEU A 132 17.62 -3.57 -3.87
CA LEU A 132 18.80 -3.30 -3.05
C LEU A 132 19.20 -4.57 -2.32
N TYR A 133 20.47 -4.97 -2.41
CA TYR A 133 20.98 -6.08 -1.61
C TYR A 133 21.20 -5.61 -0.18
N LEU A 134 20.51 -6.24 0.77
CA LEU A 134 20.64 -5.97 2.20
C LEU A 134 21.00 -7.27 2.95
N PRO A 135 21.67 -7.17 4.10
CA PRO A 135 21.92 -8.33 4.95
C PRO A 135 20.62 -9.05 5.31
N VAL A 136 20.61 -10.38 5.40
CA VAL A 136 19.41 -11.17 5.74
C VAL A 136 18.80 -10.75 7.08
N THR A 137 19.60 -10.24 8.01
CA THR A 137 19.11 -9.67 9.28
C THR A 137 18.11 -8.54 9.04
N PHE A 138 18.34 -7.67 8.05
CA PHE A 138 17.43 -6.60 7.64
C PHE A 138 16.09 -7.12 7.09
N HIS A 139 16.04 -8.36 6.61
CA HIS A 139 14.89 -9.00 5.99
C HIS A 139 14.02 -9.80 6.97
N ASN A 140 14.29 -9.72 8.28
CA ASN A 140 13.58 -10.52 9.27
C ASN A 140 12.11 -10.11 9.42
N GLY A 141 11.22 -10.93 8.88
CA GLY A 141 9.78 -10.83 9.07
C GLY A 141 9.06 -9.95 8.05
N SER A 142 7.82 -9.60 8.37
CA SER A 142 7.03 -8.64 7.59
C SER A 142 7.37 -7.22 8.02
N HIS A 143 7.41 -6.29 7.05
CA HIS A 143 7.66 -4.88 7.31
C HIS A 143 6.46 -4.00 6.90
N PRO A 144 5.35 -4.06 7.65
CA PRO A 144 4.14 -3.32 7.32
C PRO A 144 4.31 -1.81 7.49
N GLY A 145 5.12 -1.33 8.45
CA GLY A 145 5.40 0.10 8.63
C GLY A 145 6.03 0.71 7.38
N TYR A 146 7.13 0.10 6.92
CA TYR A 146 7.77 0.45 5.65
C TYR A 146 6.83 0.37 4.45
N SER A 147 6.10 -0.73 4.31
CA SER A 147 5.19 -0.91 3.17
C SER A 147 4.10 0.18 3.13
N ASN A 148 3.55 0.55 4.28
CA ASN A 148 2.57 1.62 4.38
C ASN A 148 3.17 2.99 4.07
N PHE A 149 4.37 3.27 4.59
CA PHE A 149 5.04 4.55 4.33
C PHE A 149 5.35 4.72 2.83
N VAL A 150 5.82 3.67 2.16
CA VAL A 150 6.03 3.67 0.70
C VAL A 150 4.69 3.84 -0.05
N GLU A 151 3.62 3.18 0.41
CA GLU A 151 2.28 3.31 -0.19
C GLU A 151 1.76 4.75 -0.09
N ASP A 152 1.82 5.36 1.10
CA ASP A 152 1.35 6.72 1.36
C ASP A 152 2.12 7.75 0.51
N LEU A 153 3.45 7.66 0.45
CA LEU A 153 4.28 8.56 -0.36
C LEU A 153 3.96 8.44 -1.86
N LEU A 154 3.79 7.22 -2.37
CA LEU A 154 3.44 7.02 -3.78
C LEU A 154 2.07 7.62 -4.14
N GLU A 155 1.14 7.63 -3.20
CA GLU A 155 -0.19 8.22 -3.42
C GLU A 155 -0.21 9.73 -3.28
N GLU A 156 0.56 10.28 -2.35
CA GLU A 156 0.78 11.72 -2.25
C GLU A 156 1.39 12.25 -3.56
N GLU A 157 2.46 11.62 -4.04
CA GLU A 157 3.11 12.03 -5.29
C GLU A 157 2.19 11.86 -6.50
N TRP A 158 1.40 10.79 -6.55
CA TRP A 158 0.37 10.65 -7.59
C TRP A 158 -0.65 11.80 -7.56
N ALA A 159 -1.11 12.20 -6.38
CA ALA A 159 -2.07 13.29 -6.24
C ALA A 159 -1.50 14.63 -6.72
N TYR A 160 -0.22 14.92 -6.45
CA TYR A 160 0.45 16.11 -6.99
C TYR A 160 0.51 16.07 -8.51
N LEU A 161 0.92 14.95 -9.10
CA LEU A 161 0.99 14.83 -10.57
C LEU A 161 -0.37 15.04 -11.24
N VAL A 162 -1.45 14.49 -10.67
CA VAL A 162 -2.81 14.72 -11.21
C VAL A 162 -3.24 16.18 -11.06
N THR A 163 -2.90 16.82 -9.94
CA THR A 163 -3.24 18.24 -9.71
C THR A 163 -2.55 19.15 -10.73
N ASP A 164 -1.31 18.81 -11.09
CA ASP A 164 -0.49 19.56 -12.04
C ASP A 164 -0.69 19.13 -13.50
N ASN A 165 -1.64 18.22 -13.78
CA ASN A 165 -1.92 17.63 -15.10
C ASN A 165 -0.70 16.93 -15.75
N MET A 166 0.14 16.30 -14.92
CA MET A 166 1.36 15.58 -15.32
C MET A 166 1.21 14.06 -15.26
N GLU A 167 0.01 13.54 -14.98
CA GLU A 167 -0.27 12.11 -14.79
C GLU A 167 -0.15 11.25 -16.05
N ASN A 168 0.06 11.88 -17.20
CA ASN A 168 0.36 11.21 -18.47
C ASN A 168 1.76 11.56 -19.02
N ASN A 169 2.55 12.35 -18.28
CA ASN A 169 3.89 12.73 -18.70
C ASN A 169 4.89 11.62 -18.33
N ARG A 170 5.34 10.89 -19.35
CA ARG A 170 6.31 9.79 -19.21
C ARG A 170 7.56 10.17 -18.44
N GLU A 171 8.18 11.30 -18.77
CA GLU A 171 9.46 11.70 -18.18
C GLU A 171 9.28 12.01 -16.69
N VAL A 172 8.24 12.78 -16.37
CA VAL A 172 7.93 13.17 -14.99
C VAL A 172 7.61 11.94 -14.13
N ILE A 173 6.80 11.02 -14.63
CA ILE A 173 6.42 9.79 -13.89
C ILE A 173 7.63 8.89 -13.64
N MET A 174 8.45 8.67 -14.66
CA MET A 174 9.65 7.83 -14.51
C MET A 174 10.67 8.48 -13.56
N ASN A 175 10.89 9.79 -13.68
CA ASN A 175 11.76 10.53 -12.77
C ASN A 175 11.25 10.41 -11.34
N LYS A 176 9.94 10.59 -11.12
CA LYS A 176 9.36 10.52 -9.77
C LYS A 176 9.52 9.14 -9.14
N ILE A 177 9.25 8.06 -9.88
CA ILE A 177 9.48 6.69 -9.40
C ILE A 177 10.95 6.47 -9.02
N TYR A 178 11.89 6.93 -9.85
CA TYR A 178 13.31 6.76 -9.56
C TYR A 178 13.80 7.64 -8.40
N GLU A 179 13.26 8.85 -8.21
CA GLU A 179 13.52 9.69 -7.04
C GLU A 179 13.08 9.00 -5.76
N ILE A 180 11.86 8.46 -5.72
CA ILE A 180 11.34 7.71 -4.56
C ILE A 180 12.21 6.49 -4.27
N ILE A 181 12.58 5.72 -5.29
CA ILE A 181 13.47 4.57 -5.14
C ILE A 181 14.85 5.01 -4.62
N ALA A 182 15.41 6.09 -5.13
CA ALA A 182 16.71 6.59 -4.73
C ALA A 182 16.70 7.06 -3.27
N HIS A 183 15.65 7.79 -2.87
CA HIS A 183 15.44 8.23 -1.50
C HIS A 183 15.45 7.03 -0.52
N PHE A 184 14.58 6.03 -0.74
CA PHE A 184 14.54 4.85 0.12
C PHE A 184 15.82 4.02 0.09
N LYS A 185 16.49 3.92 -1.06
CA LYS A 185 17.80 3.25 -1.13
C LYS A 185 18.83 3.93 -0.23
N ASN A 186 18.84 5.25 -0.21
CA ASN A 186 19.77 6.01 0.61
C ASN A 186 19.45 5.82 2.09
N GLU A 187 18.18 5.97 2.49
CA GLU A 187 17.76 5.76 3.88
C GLU A 187 18.07 4.34 4.38
N LEU A 188 17.74 3.31 3.60
CA LEU A 188 18.02 1.92 3.97
C LEU A 188 19.54 1.65 4.10
N ARG A 189 20.36 2.26 3.24
CA ARG A 189 21.83 2.14 3.30
C ARG A 189 22.38 2.83 4.54
N GLU A 190 21.98 4.07 4.80
CA GLU A 190 22.41 4.83 5.97
C GLU A 190 22.06 4.08 7.26
N LYS A 191 20.82 3.59 7.37
CA LYS A 191 20.36 2.84 8.54
C LYS A 191 21.05 1.48 8.69
N SER A 192 21.42 0.84 7.57
CA SER A 192 22.28 -0.35 7.57
C SER A 192 23.69 -0.07 8.06
N LEU A 193 24.25 1.10 7.77
CA LEU A 193 25.57 1.50 8.27
C LEU A 193 25.52 1.91 9.75
N GLU A 194 24.40 2.45 10.22
CA GLU A 194 24.15 2.76 11.64
C GLU A 194 23.94 1.51 12.52
N GLY A 195 23.94 0.31 11.92
CA GLY A 195 23.80 -0.95 12.66
C GLY A 195 22.36 -1.29 13.07
N MET A 196 21.35 -0.62 12.50
CA MET A 196 19.97 -1.11 12.63
C MET A 196 19.89 -2.54 12.09
N CYS A 197 19.05 -3.37 12.69
CA CYS A 197 18.97 -4.78 12.30
C CYS A 197 17.70 -5.10 11.53
N THR A 198 16.71 -4.19 11.47
CA THR A 198 15.43 -4.44 10.80
C THR A 198 14.86 -3.19 10.15
N ILE A 199 14.17 -3.35 9.02
CA ILE A 199 13.56 -2.24 8.27
C ILE A 199 12.44 -1.53 9.07
N ASN A 200 11.71 -2.25 9.93
CA ASN A 200 10.67 -1.67 10.78
C ASN A 200 11.19 -0.69 11.84
N GLN A 201 12.49 -0.62 12.08
CA GLN A 201 13.07 0.34 13.02
C GLN A 201 13.35 1.70 12.39
N ILE A 202 13.17 1.80 11.07
CA ILE A 202 13.44 3.03 10.31
C ILE A 202 12.17 3.89 10.18
N PHE A 203 11.01 3.25 10.01
CA PHE A 203 9.71 3.90 9.71
C PHE A 203 8.58 3.34 10.57
#